data_AF-A0A7W4ECV6-F1
#
_entry.id   AF-A0A7W4ECV6-F1
#
_cell.length_a   1.000
_cell.length_b   1.000
_cell.length_c   1.000
_cell.angle_alpha   90.00
_cell.angle_beta   90.00
_cell.angle_gamma   90.00
#
_symmetry.space_group_name_H-M   'P 1'
#
loop_
_entity.id
_entity.type
_entity.pdbx_description
1 polymer ?
#
loop_
_entity_poly.entity_id
_entity_poly.type
_entity_poly.pdbx_seq_one_letter_code
_entity_poly.pdbx_strand_id
1 'polypeptide(L)'
;MLTTAIKQYLKEYGIANLSRATGVTDQTIMNFLHGKRTSKRTLDRFYKFFKLDIDSFYISALTSWYSSTNGIGSIVQLFRLQMGRSQEEFSKMIGVDTRTLQRIEANKNPPKKKTFDLIVQLRKEYFWGEA
;
A
#
# COMPACT_ATOMS: atom_id res chain seq x y z
N MET A 1 -0.87 -13.36 -1.82
CA MET A 1 -0.97 -13.98 -3.17
C MET A 1 0.31 -13.87 -4.00
N LEU A 2 1.11 -12.81 -3.80
CA LEU A 2 2.33 -12.56 -4.56
C LEU A 2 3.35 -13.73 -4.59
N THR A 3 3.64 -14.35 -3.45
CA THR A 3 4.64 -15.45 -3.39
C THR A 3 4.26 -16.64 -4.27
N THR A 4 2.96 -16.95 -4.35
CA THR A 4 2.44 -18.02 -5.22
C THR A 4 2.63 -17.68 -6.69
N ALA A 5 2.31 -16.44 -7.09
CA ALA A 5 2.48 -15.97 -8.47
C ALA A 5 3.96 -16.01 -8.91
N ILE A 6 4.88 -15.57 -8.04
CA ILE A 6 6.32 -15.66 -8.31
C ILE A 6 6.73 -17.13 -8.49
N LYS A 7 6.34 -18.03 -7.57
CA LYS A 7 6.71 -19.46 -7.67
C LYS A 7 6.19 -20.11 -8.95
N GLN A 8 4.96 -19.81 -9.35
CA GLN A 8 4.38 -20.33 -10.58
C GLN A 8 5.16 -19.85 -11.81
N TYR A 9 5.45 -18.55 -11.88
CA TYR A 9 6.23 -17.97 -12.97
C TYR A 9 7.65 -18.56 -13.05
N LEU A 10 8.30 -18.76 -11.90
CA LEU A 10 9.63 -19.37 -11.86
C LEU A 10 9.65 -20.80 -12.38
N LYS A 11 8.57 -21.57 -12.18
CA LYS A 11 8.43 -22.93 -12.72
C LYS A 11 8.28 -22.94 -14.24
N GLU A 12 7.57 -21.96 -14.81
CA GLU A 12 7.27 -21.90 -16.24
C GLU A 12 8.38 -21.22 -17.05
N TYR A 13 8.95 -20.14 -16.54
CA TYR A 13 9.85 -19.26 -17.30
C TYR A 13 11.23 -19.08 -16.65
N GLY A 14 11.42 -19.50 -15.40
CA GLY A 14 12.69 -19.36 -14.69
C GLY A 14 13.01 -17.95 -14.18
N ILE A 15 14.03 -17.88 -13.33
CA ILE A 15 14.38 -16.67 -12.57
C ILE A 15 14.97 -15.54 -13.42
N ALA A 16 15.83 -15.87 -14.39
CA ALA A 16 16.45 -14.88 -15.26
C ALA A 16 15.41 -14.12 -16.09
N ASN A 17 14.33 -14.79 -16.51
CA ASN A 17 13.23 -14.13 -17.23
C ASN A 17 12.41 -13.22 -16.32
N LEU A 18 12.12 -13.65 -15.09
CA LEU A 18 11.43 -12.79 -14.12
C LEU A 18 12.26 -11.55 -13.78
N SER A 19 13.56 -11.72 -13.65
CA SER A 19 14.52 -10.65 -13.37
C SER A 19 14.54 -9.59 -14.47
N ARG A 20 14.66 -10.02 -15.74
CA ARG A 20 14.57 -9.12 -16.89
C ARG A 20 13.21 -8.41 -16.99
N ALA A 21 12.12 -9.14 -16.76
CA ALA A 21 10.77 -8.60 -16.93
C ALA A 21 10.38 -7.60 -15.82
N THR A 22 10.83 -7.82 -14.60
CA THR A 22 10.51 -6.96 -13.44
C THR A 22 11.58 -5.91 -13.15
N GLY A 23 12.78 -6.08 -13.70
CA GLY A 23 13.97 -5.29 -13.36
C GLY A 23 14.46 -5.52 -11.92
N VAL A 24 14.03 -6.61 -11.27
CA VAL A 24 14.44 -7.01 -9.92
C VAL A 24 15.50 -8.10 -10.03
N THR A 25 16.65 -7.93 -9.37
CA THR A 25 17.75 -8.89 -9.48
C THR A 25 17.37 -10.28 -8.95
N ASP A 26 17.96 -11.31 -9.53
CA ASP A 26 17.80 -12.73 -9.15
C ASP A 26 18.02 -12.91 -7.64
N GLN A 27 19.07 -12.29 -7.10
CA GLN A 27 19.38 -12.33 -5.67
C GLN A 27 18.26 -11.71 -4.81
N THR A 28 17.63 -10.64 -5.29
CA THR A 28 16.53 -9.96 -4.58
C THR A 28 15.25 -10.80 -4.63
N ILE A 29 14.97 -11.43 -5.78
CA ILE A 29 13.87 -12.39 -5.94
C ILE A 29 14.06 -13.56 -4.95
N MET A 30 15.25 -14.15 -4.90
CA MET A 30 15.56 -15.25 -3.98
C MET A 30 15.45 -14.82 -2.52
N ASN A 31 16.05 -13.68 -2.15
CA ASN A 31 15.95 -13.15 -0.79
C ASN A 31 14.49 -12.96 -0.37
N PHE A 32 13.63 -12.44 -1.26
CA PHE A 32 12.20 -12.32 -1.01
C PHE A 32 11.53 -13.68 -0.77
N LEU A 33 11.83 -14.69 -1.60
CA LEU A 33 11.27 -16.04 -1.45
C LEU A 33 11.72 -16.75 -0.17
N HIS A 34 12.91 -16.41 0.34
CA HIS A 34 13.41 -16.87 1.63
C HIS A 34 12.85 -16.07 2.83
N GLY A 35 11.86 -15.20 2.60
CA GLY A 35 11.20 -14.45 3.67
C GLY A 35 12.01 -13.26 4.17
N LYS A 36 13.08 -12.86 3.47
CA LYS A 36 13.77 -11.61 3.82
C LYS A 36 12.89 -10.43 3.45
N ARG A 37 13.00 -9.38 4.28
CA ARG A 37 12.34 -8.12 4.04
C ARG A 37 12.79 -7.54 2.70
N THR A 38 11.82 -7.14 1.89
CA THR A 38 12.08 -6.54 0.57
C THR A 38 12.00 -5.01 0.65
N SER A 39 12.05 -4.32 -0.49
CA SER A 39 11.84 -2.87 -0.58
C SER A 39 10.48 -2.56 -1.21
N LYS A 40 9.94 -1.36 -0.95
CA LYS A 40 8.67 -0.91 -1.56
C LYS A 40 8.72 -0.96 -3.08
N ARG A 41 9.79 -0.40 -3.65
CA ARG A 41 10.01 -0.40 -5.10
C ARG A 41 10.01 -1.82 -5.68
N THR A 42 10.53 -2.79 -4.95
CA THR A 42 10.52 -4.20 -5.36
C THR A 42 9.11 -4.78 -5.34
N LEU A 43 8.31 -4.52 -4.29
CA LEU A 43 6.90 -4.95 -4.27
C LEU A 43 6.10 -4.30 -5.39
N ASP A 44 6.24 -2.99 -5.59
CA ASP A 44 5.51 -2.26 -6.64
C ASP A 44 5.77 -2.88 -8.02
N ARG A 45 7.03 -3.25 -8.30
CA ARG A 45 7.42 -3.94 -9.54
C ARG A 45 6.74 -5.28 -9.69
N PHE A 46 6.71 -6.09 -8.64
CA PHE A 46 6.07 -7.40 -8.69
C PHE A 46 4.55 -7.29 -8.84
N TYR A 47 3.88 -6.45 -8.03
CA TYR A 47 2.43 -6.26 -8.10
C TYR A 47 1.99 -5.74 -9.47
N LYS A 48 2.73 -4.77 -10.04
CA LYS A 48 2.48 -4.28 -11.39
C LYS A 48 2.69 -5.35 -12.45
N PHE A 49 3.76 -6.13 -12.35
CA PHE A 49 4.08 -7.16 -13.34
C PHE A 49 3.05 -8.29 -13.35
N PHE A 50 2.67 -8.79 -12.18
CA PHE A 50 1.67 -9.85 -12.04
C PHE A 50 0.22 -9.36 -12.10
N LYS A 51 0.00 -8.04 -12.25
CA LYS A 51 -1.32 -7.41 -12.22
C LYS A 51 -2.16 -7.85 -11.00
N LEU A 52 -1.51 -7.89 -9.84
CA LEU A 52 -2.14 -8.31 -8.60
C LEU A 52 -2.83 -7.14 -7.92
N ASP A 53 -3.99 -7.41 -7.32
CA ASP A 53 -4.65 -6.47 -6.43
C ASP A 53 -3.88 -6.33 -5.12
N ILE A 54 -3.96 -5.14 -4.51
CA ILE A 54 -3.30 -4.84 -3.26
C ILE A 54 -3.94 -5.68 -2.15
N ASP A 55 -3.19 -6.66 -1.65
CA ASP A 55 -3.63 -7.59 -0.62
C ASP A 55 -3.09 -7.21 0.78
N SER A 56 -3.51 -7.99 1.78
CA SER A 56 -3.08 -7.82 3.19
C SER A 56 -1.56 -7.95 3.37
N PHE A 57 -0.87 -8.71 2.51
CA PHE A 57 0.58 -8.83 2.53
C PHE A 57 1.26 -7.54 2.04
N TYR A 58 0.77 -6.93 0.97
CA TYR A 58 1.29 -5.63 0.53
C TYR A 58 1.11 -4.54 1.59
N ILE A 59 -0.08 -4.48 2.20
CA ILE A 59 -0.39 -3.50 3.25
C ILE A 59 0.54 -3.71 4.46
N SER A 60 0.67 -4.95 4.96
CA SER A 60 1.54 -5.25 6.11
C SER A 60 3.02 -4.97 5.84
N ALA A 61 3.51 -5.24 4.63
CA ALA A 61 4.86 -4.89 4.23
C ALA A 61 5.09 -3.37 4.19
N LEU A 62 4.08 -2.61 3.73
CA LEU A 62 4.11 -1.15 3.79
C LEU A 62 4.12 -0.63 5.23
N THR A 63 3.22 -1.10 6.10
CA THR A 63 3.17 -0.67 7.52
C THR A 63 4.49 -0.92 8.23
N SER A 64 5.17 -2.02 7.90
CA SER A 64 6.50 -2.30 8.41
C SER A 64 7.52 -1.23 7.99
N TRP A 65 7.50 -0.67 6.77
CA TRP A 65 8.47 0.36 6.35
C TRP A 65 8.19 1.75 6.90
N TYR A 66 6.96 2.03 7.32
CA TYR A 66 6.61 3.26 8.03
C TYR A 66 6.82 3.15 9.55
N SER A 67 7.30 2.00 10.05
CA SER A 67 7.30 1.63 11.47
C SER A 67 8.37 2.27 12.36
N SER A 68 8.97 3.39 11.98
CA SER A 68 9.74 4.19 12.95
C SER A 68 9.38 5.68 12.99
N THR A 69 8.45 6.14 12.15
CA THR A 69 8.07 7.57 12.11
C THR A 69 6.59 7.88 11.89
N ASN A 70 5.72 6.94 11.48
CA ASN A 70 4.43 7.33 10.88
C ASN A 70 3.27 6.39 11.23
N GLY A 71 2.38 6.82 12.14
CA GLY A 71 1.17 6.11 12.51
C GLY A 71 0.07 6.16 11.43
N ILE A 72 -1.13 5.67 11.76
CA ILE A 72 -2.32 5.65 10.89
C ILE A 72 -2.61 7.01 10.23
N GLY A 73 -2.30 8.11 10.93
CA GLY A 73 -2.42 9.47 10.45
C GLY A 73 -1.63 9.77 9.18
N SER A 74 -0.39 9.32 9.13
CA SER A 74 0.47 9.57 7.97
C SER A 74 -0.02 8.81 6.74
N ILE A 75 -0.66 7.67 6.94
CA ILE A 75 -1.32 6.91 5.86
C ILE A 75 -2.54 7.68 5.34
N VAL A 76 -3.35 8.25 6.24
CA VAL A 76 -4.49 9.10 5.89
C VAL A 76 -4.04 10.33 5.11
N GLN A 77 -2.96 11.00 5.55
CA GLN A 77 -2.39 12.15 4.87
C GLN A 77 -1.93 11.78 3.45
N LEU A 78 -1.22 10.67 3.30
CA LEU A 78 -0.73 10.21 2.00
C LEU A 78 -1.88 9.90 1.05
N PHE A 79 -2.92 9.23 1.55
CA PHE A 79 -4.11 8.94 0.77
C PHE A 79 -4.78 10.23 0.27
N ARG A 80 -5.00 11.21 1.15
CA ARG A 80 -5.56 12.51 0.78
C ARG A 80 -4.75 13.21 -0.32
N LEU A 81 -3.41 13.21 -0.19
CA LEU A 81 -2.53 13.83 -1.18
C LEU A 81 -2.58 13.10 -2.53
N GLN A 82 -2.71 11.78 -2.54
CA GLN A 82 -2.88 11.01 -3.78
C GLN A 82 -4.20 11.30 -4.49
N MET A 83 -5.25 11.67 -3.74
CA MET A 83 -6.51 12.15 -4.31
C MET A 83 -6.45 13.61 -4.78
N GLY A 84 -5.32 14.31 -4.57
CA GLY A 84 -5.17 15.73 -4.91
C GLY A 84 -6.06 16.65 -4.07
N ARG A 85 -6.44 16.24 -2.86
CA ARG A 85 -7.40 16.97 -2.01
C ARG A 85 -6.72 17.78 -0.91
N SER A 86 -7.28 18.95 -0.64
CA SER A 86 -6.97 19.73 0.56
C SER A 86 -7.50 19.03 1.82
N GLN A 87 -6.97 19.41 2.99
CA GLN A 87 -7.50 18.90 4.27
C GLN A 87 -8.98 19.26 4.45
N GLU A 88 -9.40 20.44 3.99
CA GLU A 88 -10.79 20.84 4.09
C GLU A 88 -11.69 19.93 3.27
N GLU A 89 -11.38 19.70 1.99
CA GLU A 89 -12.16 18.83 1.11
C GLU A 89 -12.22 17.39 1.65
N PHE A 90 -11.07 16.83 2.02
CA PHE A 90 -11.01 15.45 2.49
C PHE A 90 -11.73 15.26 3.84
N SER A 91 -11.67 16.26 4.73
CA SER A 91 -12.40 16.23 6.00
C SER A 91 -13.92 16.15 5.80
N LYS A 92 -14.45 16.88 4.81
CA LYS A 92 -15.86 16.80 4.40
C LYS A 92 -16.22 15.40 3.88
N MET A 93 -15.34 14.78 3.07
CA MET A 93 -15.57 13.44 2.52
C MET A 93 -15.66 12.35 3.60
N ILE A 94 -14.85 12.44 4.65
CA ILE A 94 -14.84 11.44 5.76
C ILE A 94 -15.72 11.85 6.95
N GLY A 95 -16.47 12.94 6.83
CA GLY A 95 -17.44 13.40 7.83
C GLY A 95 -16.82 13.86 9.15
N VAL A 96 -15.67 14.51 9.12
CA VAL A 96 -15.01 15.09 10.31
C VAL A 96 -14.66 16.56 10.09
N ASP A 97 -14.43 17.30 11.17
CA ASP A 97 -13.90 18.65 11.06
C ASP A 97 -12.42 18.64 10.64
N THR A 98 -11.98 19.70 9.97
CA THR A 98 -10.61 19.83 9.44
C THR A 98 -9.55 19.75 10.54
N ARG A 99 -9.85 20.21 11.77
CA ARG A 99 -8.92 20.14 12.90
C ARG A 99 -8.78 18.71 13.41
N THR A 100 -9.85 17.92 13.42
CA THR A 100 -9.82 16.48 13.70
C THR A 100 -8.99 15.75 12.65
N LEU A 101 -9.18 16.05 11.36
CA LEU A 101 -8.33 15.49 10.30
C LEU A 101 -6.86 15.85 10.52
N GLN A 102 -6.55 17.12 10.83
CA GLN A 102 -5.17 17.55 11.10
C GLN A 102 -4.53 16.77 12.26
N ARG A 103 -5.29 16.52 13.35
CA ARG A 103 -4.81 15.73 14.49
C ARG A 103 -4.67 14.26 14.15
N ILE A 104 -5.55 13.73 13.30
CA ILE A 104 -5.43 12.39 12.74
C ILE A 104 -4.14 12.30 11.95
N GLU A 105 -3.94 13.16 10.94
CA GLU A 105 -2.75 13.18 10.08
C GLU A 105 -1.45 13.36 10.86
N ALA A 106 -1.47 14.17 11.92
CA ALA A 106 -0.34 14.36 12.82
C ALA A 106 -0.11 13.21 13.82
N ASN A 107 -0.86 12.09 13.70
CA ASN A 107 -0.83 10.94 14.61
C ASN A 107 -1.13 11.27 16.09
N LYS A 108 -1.76 12.41 16.35
CA LYS A 108 -2.10 12.84 17.71
C LYS A 108 -3.34 12.13 18.23
N ASN A 109 -4.32 11.89 17.36
CA ASN A 109 -5.54 11.16 17.68
C ASN A 109 -5.83 10.12 16.58
N PRO A 110 -6.05 8.85 16.91
CA PRO A 110 -6.50 7.89 15.91
C PRO A 110 -7.93 8.23 15.43
N PRO A 111 -8.28 7.89 14.17
CA PRO A 111 -9.63 8.05 13.68
C PRO A 111 -10.60 7.15 14.46
N LYS A 112 -11.81 7.65 14.73
CA LYS A 112 -12.89 6.82 15.27
C LYS A 112 -13.30 5.77 14.24
N LYS A 113 -13.86 4.64 14.69
CA LYS A 113 -14.27 3.53 13.82
C LYS A 113 -15.07 3.98 12.59
N LYS A 114 -16.12 4.79 12.77
CA LYS A 114 -16.93 5.34 11.66
C LYS A 114 -16.09 6.11 10.62
N THR A 115 -15.18 6.97 11.08
CA THR A 115 -14.28 7.74 10.21
C THR A 115 -13.29 6.83 9.49
N PHE A 116 -12.76 5.81 10.20
CA PHE A 116 -11.86 4.84 9.63
C PHE A 116 -12.53 4.02 8.52
N ASP A 117 -13.75 3.55 8.75
CA ASP A 117 -14.53 2.79 7.77
C ASP A 117 -14.79 3.63 6.49
N LEU A 118 -15.11 4.92 6.65
CA LEU A 118 -15.25 5.88 5.53
C LEU A 118 -13.94 6.08 4.76
N ILE A 119 -12.81 6.22 5.45
CA ILE A 119 -11.49 6.34 4.79
C ILE A 119 -11.19 5.09 3.96
N VAL A 120 -11.50 3.90 4.49
CA VAL A 120 -11.30 2.64 3.79
C VAL A 120 -12.22 2.54 2.57
N GLN A 121 -13.49 2.94 2.71
CA GLN A 121 -14.45 2.96 1.60
C GLN A 121 -14.01 3.91 0.48
N LEU A 122 -13.69 5.17 0.79
CA LEU A 122 -13.22 6.13 -0.21
C LEU A 122 -11.95 5.63 -0.93
N ARG A 123 -11.08 4.93 -0.21
CA ARG A 123 -9.88 4.33 -0.82
C ARG A 123 -10.25 3.22 -1.81
N LYS A 124 -11.30 2.44 -1.52
CA LYS A 124 -11.82 1.44 -2.47
C LYS A 124 -12.39 2.11 -3.71
N GLU A 125 -13.30 3.06 -3.54
CA GLU A 125 -13.94 3.76 -4.65
C GLU A 125 -12.91 4.47 -5.56
N TYR A 126 -11.97 5.21 -4.96
CA TYR A 126 -11.04 6.07 -5.73
C TYR A 126 -9.95 5.30 -6.49
N PHE A 127 -9.48 4.16 -5.96
CA PHE A 127 -8.40 3.40 -6.59
C PHE A 127 -8.88 2.16 -7.34
N TRP A 128 -10.11 1.70 -7.09
CA TRP A 128 -10.61 0.43 -7.62
C TRP A 128 -11.86 0.60 -8.51
N GLY A 129 -12.49 1.78 -8.54
CA GLY A 129 -13.61 2.06 -9.45
C GLY A 129 -14.88 1.24 -9.18
N GLU A 130 -14.95 0.59 -8.02
CA GLU A 130 -16.17 -0.09 -7.54
C GLU A 130 -17.11 0.98 -6.99
N ALA A 131 -18.05 1.44 -7.83
CA ALA A 131 -19.21 2.24 -7.43
C ALA A 131 -20.41 1.33 -7.15
#